data_AF-A0A3S0HGE9-F1
#
_entry.id   AF-A0A3S0HGE9-F1
#
_cell.length_a   1.000
_cell.length_b   1.000
_cell.length_c   1.000
_cell.angle_alpha   90.00
_cell.angle_beta   90.00
_cell.angle_gamma   90.00
#
_symmetry.space_group_name_H-M   'P 1'
#
loop_
_entity.id
_entity.type
_entity.pdbx_description
1 polymer ?
#
loop_
_entity_poly.entity_id
_entity_poly.type
_entity_poly.pdbx_seq_one_letter_code
_entity_poly.pdbx_strand_id
1 'polypeptide(L)'
;MSGPIRLIVCVGPRCDAEGRGRALLAQTETALKENFSEALAEGRLELATRDCLRLCTRDPVVRLEPSGEARSGPDIGQLLRDIEGELAREKLRAPPLPS
;
A
#
# COMPACT_ATOMS: atom_id res chain seq x y z
N MET A 1 -12.22 -6.74 -14.18
CA MET A 1 -12.46 -6.57 -12.73
C MET A 1 -11.21 -5.94 -12.17
N SER A 2 -11.22 -4.63 -11.90
CA SER A 2 -10.15 -4.01 -11.12
C SER A 2 -10.37 -4.48 -9.68
N GLY A 3 -9.45 -5.27 -9.15
CA GLY A 3 -9.47 -5.65 -7.74
C GLY A 3 -9.14 -4.45 -6.85
N PRO A 4 -9.19 -4.63 -5.52
CA PRO A 4 -8.87 -3.56 -4.59
C PRO A 4 -7.43 -3.08 -4.77
N ILE A 5 -7.20 -1.83 -4.42
CA ILE A 5 -5.85 -1.28 -4.34
C ILE A 5 -5.16 -1.96 -3.16
N ARG A 6 -3.96 -2.49 -3.38
CA ARG A 6 -3.20 -3.18 -2.32
C ARG A 6 -1.87 -2.51 -2.09
N LEU A 7 -1.63 -2.11 -0.85
CA LEU A 7 -0.30 -1.74 -0.40
C LEU A 7 0.34 -2.95 0.27
N ILE A 8 1.42 -3.46 -0.31
CA ILE A 8 2.13 -4.64 0.17
C ILE A 8 3.45 -4.21 0.80
N VAL A 9 3.61 -4.46 2.10
CA VAL A 9 4.85 -4.19 2.83
C VAL A 9 5.73 -5.43 2.90
N CYS A 10 7.01 -5.28 2.53
CA CYS A 10 7.99 -6.34 2.68
C CYS A 10 8.43 -6.50 4.13
N VAL A 11 8.26 -7.69 4.71
CA VAL A 11 8.57 -7.98 6.11
C VAL A 11 9.48 -9.22 6.29
N GLY A 12 10.04 -9.76 5.21
CA GLY A 12 11.01 -10.85 5.35
C GLY A 12 12.39 -10.38 5.78
N PRO A 13 13.33 -11.32 5.97
CA PRO A 13 14.53 -11.10 6.78
C PRO A 13 15.41 -9.91 6.37
N ARG A 14 15.45 -9.56 5.08
CA ARG A 14 16.22 -8.40 4.59
C ARG A 14 15.50 -7.08 4.82
N CYS A 15 14.19 -7.02 4.60
CA CYS A 15 13.40 -5.82 4.82
C CYS A 15 13.19 -5.56 6.30
N ASP A 16 13.10 -6.63 7.10
CA ASP A 16 12.92 -6.59 8.55
C ASP A 16 14.24 -6.65 9.33
N ALA A 17 15.37 -6.37 8.66
CA ALA A 17 16.64 -6.19 9.34
C ALA A 17 16.46 -5.10 10.42
N GLU A 18 16.86 -5.41 11.65
CA GLU A 18 16.69 -4.51 12.82
C GLU A 18 15.23 -4.14 13.12
N GLY A 19 14.25 -4.91 12.63
CA GLY A 19 12.82 -4.65 12.82
C GLY A 19 12.26 -3.53 11.94
N ARG A 20 13.04 -3.03 10.97
CA ARG A 20 12.68 -1.88 10.13
C ARG A 20 11.45 -2.13 9.26
N GLY A 21 11.26 -3.35 8.79
CA GLY A 21 10.12 -3.75 7.95
C GLY A 21 8.82 -3.75 8.74
N ARG A 22 8.82 -4.31 9.95
CA ARG A 22 7.66 -4.26 10.86
C ARG A 22 7.39 -2.85 11.38
N ALA A 23 8.42 -2.05 11.62
CA ALA A 23 8.26 -0.65 11.98
C ALA A 23 7.55 0.13 10.85
N LEU A 24 7.97 -0.09 9.59
CA LEU A 24 7.29 0.50 8.43
C LEU A 24 5.85 0.01 8.29
N LEU A 25 5.60 -1.28 8.49
CA LEU A 25 4.24 -1.84 8.46
C LEU A 25 3.34 -1.14 9.48
N ALA A 26 3.77 -1.00 10.73
CA ALA A 26 3.00 -0.36 11.79
C ALA A 26 2.72 1.12 11.50
N GLN A 27 3.73 1.87 11.03
CA GLN A 27 3.57 3.28 10.63
C GLN A 27 2.56 3.43 9.48
N THR A 28 2.67 2.54 8.49
CA THR A 28 1.77 2.51 7.34
C THR A 28 0.35 2.19 7.79
N GLU A 29 0.16 1.17 8.63
CA GLU A 29 -1.15 0.79 9.15
C GLU A 29 -1.85 1.94 9.87
N THR A 30 -1.14 2.64 10.76
CA THR A 30 -1.67 3.83 11.44
C THR A 30 -2.07 4.91 10.43
N ALA A 31 -1.17 5.24 9.50
CA ALA A 31 -1.43 6.29 8.51
C ALA A 31 -2.64 5.95 7.61
N LEU A 32 -2.80 4.68 7.21
CA LEU A 32 -3.96 4.27 6.41
C LEU A 32 -5.26 4.34 7.20
N LYS A 33 -5.26 3.95 8.48
CA LYS A 33 -6.46 4.08 9.33
C LYS A 33 -6.87 5.54 9.54
N GLU A 34 -5.92 6.46 9.63
CA GLU A 34 -6.19 7.88 9.81
C GLU A 34 -6.71 8.56 8.53
N ASN A 35 -6.20 8.17 7.36
CA ASN A 35 -6.45 8.89 6.11
C ASN A 35 -7.43 8.17 5.16
N PHE A 36 -7.60 6.86 5.30
CA PHE A 36 -8.34 6.01 4.35
C PHE A 36 -9.26 5.00 5.06
N SER A 37 -9.76 5.31 6.26
CA SER A 37 -10.64 4.43 7.05
C SER A 37 -11.86 3.92 6.25
N GLU A 38 -12.50 4.79 5.47
CA GLU A 38 -13.65 4.44 4.62
C GLU A 38 -13.25 3.46 3.50
N ALA A 39 -12.15 3.73 2.78
CA ALA A 39 -11.68 2.85 1.71
C ALA A 39 -11.23 1.48 2.24
N LEU A 40 -10.68 1.42 3.46
CA LEU A 40 -10.38 0.17 4.17
C LEU A 40 -11.66 -0.58 4.54
N ALA A 41 -12.66 0.11 5.10
CA ALA A 41 -13.93 -0.49 5.51
C ALA A 41 -14.74 -1.05 4.34
N GLU A 42 -14.69 -0.38 3.19
CA GLU A 42 -15.35 -0.79 1.96
C GLU A 42 -14.55 -1.85 1.18
N GLY A 43 -13.35 -2.21 1.65
CA GLY A 43 -12.48 -3.17 0.97
C GLY A 43 -11.95 -2.68 -0.38
N ARG A 44 -11.91 -1.35 -0.61
CA ARG A 44 -11.28 -0.74 -1.80
C ARG A 44 -9.78 -0.59 -1.64
N LEU A 45 -9.30 -0.50 -0.41
CA LEU A 45 -7.89 -0.47 -0.03
C LEU A 45 -7.59 -1.62 0.92
N GLU A 46 -6.49 -2.34 0.67
CA GLU A 46 -5.99 -3.40 1.54
C GLU A 46 -4.53 -3.15 1.88
N LEU A 47 -4.18 -3.32 3.16
CA LEU A 47 -2.79 -3.42 3.62
C LEU A 47 -2.44 -4.90 3.76
N ALA A 48 -1.40 -5.33 3.05
CA ALA A 48 -0.93 -6.70 3.08
C ALA A 48 0.58 -6.75 3.38
N THR A 49 1.05 -7.93 3.80
CA THR A 49 2.46 -8.21 4.00
C THR A 49 2.94 -9.27 3.02
N ARG A 50 4.24 -9.25 2.71
CA ARG A 50 4.89 -10.35 2.01
C ARG A 50 6.31 -10.54 2.52
N ASP A 51 6.73 -11.80 2.63
CA ASP A 51 8.08 -12.12 3.08
C ASP A 51 9.14 -11.56 2.12
N CYS A 52 8.99 -11.77 0.81
CA CYS A 52 9.97 -11.27 -0.14
C CYS A 52 9.30 -10.63 -1.35
N LEU A 53 9.62 -9.36 -1.59
CA LEU A 53 9.23 -8.68 -2.83
C LEU A 53 10.20 -8.97 -3.99
N ARG A 54 11.33 -9.64 -3.74
CA ARG A 54 12.47 -9.84 -4.68
C ARG A 54 13.06 -8.53 -5.21
N LEU A 55 12.87 -7.45 -4.46
CA LEU A 55 13.34 -6.09 -4.75
C LEU A 55 14.32 -5.62 -3.65
N CYS A 56 15.07 -6.55 -3.06
CA CYS A 56 15.87 -6.26 -1.88
C CYS A 56 16.92 -5.18 -2.20
N THR A 57 16.82 -4.07 -1.48
CA THR A 57 17.83 -3.02 -1.37
C THR A 57 18.39 -3.02 0.06
N ARG A 58 18.93 -1.90 0.53
CA ARG A 58 19.30 -1.70 1.95
C ARG A 58 18.10 -1.34 2.85
N ASP A 59 16.99 -0.90 2.28
CA ASP A 59 15.85 -0.36 3.03
C ASP A 59 14.59 -1.20 2.80
N PRO A 60 13.62 -1.17 3.75
CA PRO A 60 12.33 -1.83 3.56
C PRO A 60 11.64 -1.38 2.27
N VAL A 61 10.90 -2.29 1.65
CA VAL A 61 10.24 -2.05 0.36
C VAL A 61 8.74 -2.19 0.50
N VAL A 62 8.01 -1.31 -0.18
CA VAL A 62 6.56 -1.41 -0.38
C VAL A 62 6.23 -1.48 -1.86
N ARG A 63 5.11 -2.13 -2.18
CA ARG A 63 4.58 -2.19 -3.53
C ARG A 63 3.10 -1.84 -3.53
N LEU A 64 2.69 -1.00 -4.48
CA LEU A 64 1.30 -0.66 -4.72
C LEU A 64 0.77 -1.48 -5.90
N GLU A 65 -0.37 -2.12 -5.73
CA GLU A 65 -1.12 -2.80 -6.78
C GLU A 65 -2.45 -2.08 -7.00
N PRO A 66 -2.96 -2.02 -8.25
CA PRO A 66 -2.48 -2.72 -9.43
C PRO A 66 -1.36 -2.01 -10.21
N SER A 67 -0.94 -0.79 -9.83
CA SER A 67 0.06 -0.03 -10.59
C SER A 67 1.40 -0.77 -10.74
N GLY A 68 1.73 -1.62 -9.77
CA GLY A 68 2.98 -2.38 -9.72
C GLY A 68 4.17 -1.54 -9.24
N GLU A 69 3.94 -0.27 -8.90
CA GLU A 69 4.98 0.64 -8.41
C GLU A 69 5.54 0.15 -7.09
N ALA A 70 6.86 0.12 -7.00
CA ALA A 70 7.57 -0.27 -5.79
C ALA A 70 8.51 0.85 -5.34
N ARG A 71 8.57 1.05 -4.02
CA ARG A 71 9.38 2.08 -3.37
C ARG A 71 10.25 1.43 -2.31
N SER A 72 11.53 1.75 -2.30
CA SER A 72 12.46 1.39 -1.23
C SER A 72 12.64 2.58 -0.30
N GLY A 73 12.62 2.33 1.02
CA GLY A 73 12.68 3.38 2.03
C GLY A 73 11.60 4.45 1.84
N PRO A 74 10.32 4.06 1.71
CA PRO A 74 9.27 4.99 1.31
C PRO A 74 9.03 6.07 2.37
N ASP A 75 8.76 7.29 1.88
CA ASP A 75 8.13 8.33 2.68
C ASP A 75 6.62 8.05 2.81
N ILE A 76 6.08 8.07 4.04
CA ILE A 76 4.66 7.78 4.29
C ILE A 76 3.77 8.79 3.57
N GLY A 77 4.10 10.09 3.63
CA GLY A 77 3.30 11.13 2.98
C GLY A 77 3.17 10.93 1.47
N GLN A 78 4.25 10.51 0.81
CA GLN A 78 4.23 10.14 -0.60
C GLN A 78 3.37 8.90 -0.87
N LEU A 79 3.43 7.86 -0.02
CA LEU A 79 2.56 6.69 -0.17
C LEU A 79 1.09 7.05 -0.09
N LEU A 80 0.70 7.94 0.82
CA LEU A 80 -0.69 8.39 0.94
C LEU A 80 -1.15 9.09 -0.35
N ARG A 81 -0.32 9.97 -0.92
CA ARG A 81 -0.63 10.63 -2.21
C ARG A 81 -0.76 9.65 -3.36
N ASP A 82 0.12 8.65 -3.42
CA ASP A 82 0.08 7.62 -4.46
C ASP A 82 -1.23 6.79 -4.36
N ILE A 83 -1.64 6.43 -3.14
CA ILE A 83 -2.89 5.70 -2.87
C ILE A 83 -4.13 6.54 -3.20
N GLU A 84 -4.14 7.82 -2.82
CA GLU A 84 -5.23 8.74 -3.17
C GLU A 84 -5.39 8.87 -4.68
N GLY A 85 -4.27 8.97 -5.40
CA GLY A 85 -4.26 8.99 -6.86
C GLY A 85 -4.86 7.71 -7.48
N GLU A 86 -4.51 6.54 -6.95
CA GLU A 86 -5.09 5.27 -7.42
C GLU A 86 -6.58 5.14 -7.08
N LEU A 87 -7.01 5.54 -5.88
CA LEU A 87 -8.43 5.53 -5.49
C LEU A 87 -9.26 6.47 -6.38
N ALA A 88 -8.73 7.65 -6.72
CA ALA A 88 -9.39 8.57 -7.65
C ALA A 88 -9.52 7.95 -9.06
N ARG A 89 -8.47 7.27 -9.54
CA ARG A 89 -8.47 6.56 -10.83
C ARG A 89 -9.42 5.37 -10.84
N GLU A 90 -9.59 4.68 -9.72
CA GLU A 90 -10.55 3.59 -9.57
C GLU A 90 -11.98 4.11 -9.71
N LYS A 91 -12.33 5.19 -9.00
CA LYS A 91 -13.66 5.83 -9.09
C LYS A 91 -14.03 6.24 -10.51
N LEU A 92 -13.07 6.76 -11.28
CA LEU A 92 -13.28 7.14 -12.68
C LEU A 92 -13.50 5.93 -13.62
N ARG A 93 -13.05 4.73 -13.23
CA ARG A 93 -13.20 3.50 -14.02
C ARG A 93 -14.45 2.70 -13.65
N ALA A 94 -15.10 3.01 -12.52
CA ALA A 94 -16.35 2.39 -12.14
C ALA A 94 -17.47 2.80 -13.12
N PRO A 95 -18.27 1.87 -13.66
CA PRO A 95 -19.45 2.24 -14.44
C PRO A 95 -20.40 3.06 -13.57
N PRO A 96 -21.12 4.06 -14.13
CA PRO A 96 -22.09 4.83 -13.36
C PRO A 96 -23.13 3.89 -12.74
N LEU A 97 -23.45 4.11 -11.46
CA LEU A 97 -24.51 3.37 -10.76
C LEU A 97 -25.82 3.51 -11.55
N PRO A 98 -26.57 2.42 -11.79
CA PRO A 98 -27.92 2.53 -12.34
C PRO A 98 -28.77 3.34 -11.35
N SER A 99 -29.48 4.34 -11.88
CA SER A 99 -30.41 5.21 -11.15
C SER A 99 -31.61 4.43 -10.60
#